data_AF-A0A9E6Z9H7-F1
#
_entry.id   AF-A0A9E6Z9H7-F1
#
_cell.length_a   1.000
_cell.length_b   1.000
_cell.length_c   1.000
_cell.angle_alpha   90.00
_cell.angle_beta   90.00
_cell.angle_gamma   90.00
#
_symmetry.space_group_name_H-M   'P 1'
#
loop_
_entity.id
_entity.type
_entity.pdbx_description
1 polymer ?
#
loop_
_entity_poly.entity_id
_entity_poly.type
_entity_poly.pdbx_seq_one_letter_code
_entity_poly.pdbx_strand_id
1 'polypeptide(L)'
;MAEVKRSSQGRSDILAIGFAMVVAMWASGYISRLLPGIHSAVVFFIMIGILLAGGWASGRYSGRGAAGGLMSGLLAGIVNLLVLGSVVGNEHVEGVPSIAVWGPLSIIAHGLICMLGALAGKAGYSSSRTPCNWTGIFAITAATATYILLFAGGILTSERAGMAVPDWPNSFGTNMFLFPLERMTGGIYYEHAHRLLGTLVGLISIFLAVHLALVDKRRVVKVLGFTVLLMVIVQGIFGGKRVELNDLTLAFVHGSFAQAVLATFVAIAALVSTTWKSAVEPIAARGAASDKLLTRILVGALLVQITLGSLIRHIDMQTHLHITLAVLIVGYAFFLGIRIANRYEGQPLLALLGNGLVGIVVLQLLLGFWALVGRGVAAKAGQLYSATHTEIAADPPTIYVLSASIHQIVGASLLAWAVLTALWCNRLLRQDSSAPPDEQPVAQ
;
A
#
# COMPACT_ATOMS: atom_id res chain seq x y z
N MET A 1 23.64 30.37 1.37
CA MET A 1 23.39 28.96 1.83
C MET A 1 21.91 28.56 1.85
N ALA A 2 20.95 29.43 2.18
CA ALA A 2 19.51 29.10 2.14
C ALA A 2 18.98 28.80 0.72
N GLU A 3 19.52 29.47 -0.29
CA GLU A 3 19.14 29.31 -1.70
C GLU A 3 19.65 27.99 -2.31
N VAL A 4 20.83 27.54 -1.87
CA VAL A 4 21.42 26.23 -2.24
C VAL A 4 20.70 25.05 -1.56
N LYS A 5 20.01 25.28 -0.44
CA LYS A 5 19.17 24.27 0.21
C LYS A 5 17.77 24.15 -0.42
N ARG A 6 17.24 25.23 -1.04
CA ARG A 6 16.01 25.18 -1.84
C ARG A 6 16.17 24.34 -3.12
N SER A 7 17.38 24.26 -3.68
CA SER A 7 17.63 23.51 -4.92
C SER A 7 17.73 21.98 -4.73
N SER A 8 18.02 21.48 -3.52
CA SER A 8 18.28 20.04 -3.31
C SER A 8 17.04 19.16 -3.21
N GLN A 9 15.83 19.73 -3.05
CA GLN A 9 14.57 18.98 -3.05
C GLN A 9 13.77 19.10 -4.37
N GLY A 10 14.25 19.83 -5.38
CA GLY A 10 13.63 19.87 -6.71
C GLY A 10 12.11 20.12 -6.71
N ARG A 11 11.36 19.26 -7.43
CA ARG A 11 9.88 19.27 -7.51
C ARG A 11 9.24 18.15 -6.65
N SER A 12 9.93 17.67 -5.61
CA SER A 12 9.48 16.53 -4.78
C SER A 12 8.16 16.79 -4.04
N ASP A 13 7.97 18.04 -3.61
CA ASP A 13 6.76 18.54 -2.96
C ASP A 13 5.53 18.40 -3.86
N ILE A 14 5.67 18.78 -5.13
CA ILE A 14 4.61 18.67 -6.14
C ILE A 14 4.23 17.21 -6.36
N LEU A 15 5.22 16.32 -6.50
CA LEU A 15 4.98 14.87 -6.65
C LEU A 15 4.29 14.29 -5.42
N ALA A 16 4.80 14.57 -4.22
CA ALA A 16 4.27 14.06 -2.98
C ALA A 16 2.81 14.47 -2.77
N ILE A 17 2.51 15.77 -2.89
CA ILE A 17 1.17 16.30 -2.67
C ILE A 17 0.22 15.90 -3.80
N GLY A 18 0.65 16.02 -5.06
CA GLY A 18 -0.15 15.65 -6.23
C GLY A 18 -0.61 14.20 -6.19
N PHE A 19 0.32 13.24 -6.01
CA PHE A 19 -0.04 11.83 -5.90
C PHE A 19 -0.81 11.51 -4.62
N ALA A 20 -0.52 12.17 -3.49
CA ALA A 20 -1.29 11.95 -2.26
C ALA A 20 -2.77 12.35 -2.44
N MET A 21 -3.04 13.45 -3.15
CA MET A 21 -4.41 13.85 -3.49
C MET A 21 -5.08 12.80 -4.38
N VAL A 22 -4.42 12.34 -5.45
CA VAL A 22 -4.98 11.31 -6.34
C VAL A 22 -5.30 10.02 -5.58
N VAL A 23 -4.37 9.54 -4.75
CA VAL A 23 -4.58 8.34 -3.92
C VAL A 23 -5.77 8.52 -2.98
N ALA A 24 -5.87 9.67 -2.31
CA ALA A 24 -7.00 9.98 -1.44
C ALA A 24 -8.32 10.01 -2.22
N MET A 25 -8.35 10.67 -3.38
CA MET A 25 -9.54 10.76 -4.23
C MET A 25 -10.00 9.37 -4.71
N TRP A 26 -9.08 8.53 -5.19
CA TRP A 26 -9.42 7.20 -5.69
C TRP A 26 -9.84 6.27 -4.56
N ALA A 27 -9.21 6.36 -3.39
CA ALA A 27 -9.63 5.63 -2.20
C ALA A 27 -11.03 6.05 -1.73
N SER A 28 -11.31 7.36 -1.67
CA SER A 28 -12.63 7.89 -1.33
C SER A 28 -13.69 7.45 -2.34
N GLY A 29 -13.39 7.49 -3.64
CA GLY A 29 -14.26 6.98 -4.68
C GLY A 29 -14.52 5.48 -4.52
N TYR A 30 -13.46 4.71 -4.23
CA TYR A 30 -13.56 3.27 -4.02
C TYR A 30 -14.50 2.92 -2.86
N ILE A 31 -14.24 3.51 -1.69
CA ILE A 31 -14.99 3.29 -0.44
C ILE A 31 -16.43 3.77 -0.57
N SER A 32 -16.66 4.90 -1.26
CA SER A 32 -18.00 5.48 -1.37
C SER A 32 -18.99 4.53 -2.04
N ARG A 33 -18.52 3.69 -2.98
CA ARG A 33 -19.37 2.67 -3.61
C ARG A 33 -19.50 1.38 -2.81
N LEU A 34 -18.67 1.15 -1.79
CA LEU A 34 -18.84 0.02 -0.86
C LEU A 34 -19.96 0.28 0.15
N LEU A 35 -20.27 1.55 0.42
CA LEU A 35 -21.26 1.96 1.40
C LEU A 35 -22.60 2.27 0.69
N PRO A 36 -23.70 1.59 1.04
CA PRO A 36 -24.99 1.87 0.43
C PRO A 36 -25.47 3.29 0.78
N GLY A 37 -26.07 3.98 -0.20
CA GLY A 37 -26.76 5.26 0.03
C GLY A 37 -25.89 6.52 -0.05
N ILE A 38 -24.60 6.44 -0.42
CA ILE A 38 -23.78 7.64 -0.63
C ILE A 38 -24.13 8.29 -1.98
N HIS A 39 -24.70 9.49 -1.92
CA HIS A 39 -25.07 10.26 -3.11
C HIS A 39 -23.85 10.84 -3.83
N SER A 40 -23.90 10.94 -5.16
CA SER A 40 -22.79 11.46 -5.99
C SER A 40 -22.34 12.86 -5.59
N ALA A 41 -23.26 13.72 -5.16
CA ALA A 41 -22.98 15.05 -4.64
C ALA A 41 -22.04 15.03 -3.41
N VAL A 42 -22.22 14.06 -2.50
CA VAL A 42 -21.35 13.91 -1.32
C VAL A 42 -19.93 13.57 -1.76
N VAL A 43 -19.79 12.62 -2.69
CA VAL A 43 -18.49 12.25 -3.26
C VAL A 43 -17.84 13.46 -3.93
N PHE A 44 -18.59 14.25 -4.69
CA PHE A 44 -18.10 15.49 -5.30
C PHE A 44 -17.51 16.46 -4.27
N PHE A 45 -18.24 16.75 -3.18
CA PHE A 45 -17.72 17.64 -2.13
C PHE A 45 -16.51 17.05 -1.39
N ILE A 46 -16.44 15.73 -1.21
CA ILE A 46 -15.25 15.06 -0.69
C ILE A 46 -14.06 15.30 -1.62
N MET A 47 -14.23 15.14 -2.94
CA MET A 47 -13.16 15.39 -3.92
C MET A 47 -12.67 16.84 -3.87
N ILE A 48 -13.59 17.81 -3.82
CA ILE A 48 -13.24 19.24 -3.67
C ILE A 48 -12.49 19.48 -2.36
N GLY A 49 -12.96 18.88 -1.25
CA GLY A 49 -12.31 18.96 0.06
C GLY A 49 -10.87 18.43 0.03
N ILE A 50 -10.62 17.30 -0.64
CA ILE A 50 -9.27 16.73 -0.80
C ILE A 50 -8.36 17.68 -1.58
N LEU A 51 -8.86 18.28 -2.68
CA LEU A 51 -8.09 19.24 -3.48
C LEU A 51 -7.75 20.52 -2.70
N LEU A 52 -8.73 21.05 -1.95
CA LEU A 52 -8.51 22.21 -1.07
C LEU A 52 -7.52 21.88 0.04
N ALA A 53 -7.61 20.70 0.67
CA ALA A 53 -6.71 20.27 1.73
C ALA A 53 -5.27 20.06 1.21
N GLY A 54 -5.10 19.43 0.04
CA GLY A 54 -3.79 19.27 -0.58
C GLY A 54 -3.19 20.61 -1.04
N GLY A 55 -4.01 21.50 -1.59
CA GLY A 55 -3.65 22.89 -1.87
C GLY A 55 -3.18 23.61 -0.60
N TRP A 56 -3.97 23.55 0.47
CA TRP A 56 -3.65 24.12 1.77
C TRP A 56 -2.32 23.58 2.31
N ALA A 57 -2.10 22.27 2.27
CA ALA A 57 -0.83 21.66 2.68
C ALA A 57 0.34 22.19 1.84
N SER A 58 0.15 22.35 0.52
CA SER A 58 1.16 22.94 -0.36
C SER A 58 1.52 24.36 0.04
N GLY A 59 0.52 25.24 0.24
CA GLY A 59 0.74 26.62 0.68
C GLY A 59 1.36 26.71 2.08
N ARG A 60 1.03 25.77 2.95
CA ARG A 60 1.46 25.72 4.35
C ARG A 60 2.89 25.23 4.54
N TYR A 61 3.36 24.30 3.69
CA TYR A 61 4.58 23.52 3.91
C TYR A 61 5.61 23.57 2.77
N SER A 62 5.25 23.84 1.51
CA SER A 62 6.17 23.72 0.36
C SER A 62 7.05 24.95 0.08
N GLY A 63 6.71 26.10 0.67
CA GLY A 63 7.39 27.38 0.39
C GLY A 63 7.14 27.97 -1.01
N ARG A 64 6.39 27.28 -1.88
CA ARG A 64 6.00 27.73 -3.23
C ARG A 64 4.71 28.55 -3.25
N GLY A 65 3.97 28.60 -2.14
CA GLY A 65 2.69 29.31 -2.03
C GLY A 65 1.67 28.84 -3.08
N ALA A 66 0.96 29.79 -3.68
CA ALA A 66 -0.08 29.53 -4.69
C ALA A 66 0.42 28.71 -5.89
N ALA A 67 1.64 28.95 -6.36
CA ALA A 67 2.22 28.21 -7.48
C ALA A 67 2.41 26.72 -7.14
N GLY A 68 2.80 26.40 -5.90
CA GLY A 68 2.89 25.01 -5.45
C GLY A 68 1.55 24.29 -5.45
N GLY A 69 0.49 24.99 -4.99
CA GLY A 69 -0.88 24.50 -5.04
C GLY A 69 -1.34 24.24 -6.47
N LEU A 70 -1.15 25.22 -7.36
CA LEU A 70 -1.49 25.11 -8.77
C LEU A 70 -0.79 23.91 -9.43
N MET A 71 0.53 23.80 -9.29
CA MET A 71 1.30 22.70 -9.91
C MET A 71 0.89 21.32 -9.38
N SER A 72 0.61 21.21 -8.08
CA SER A 72 0.17 19.94 -7.47
C SER A 72 -1.23 19.57 -7.94
N GLY A 73 -2.14 20.54 -8.06
CA GLY A 73 -3.48 20.35 -8.59
C GLY A 73 -3.48 19.98 -10.07
N LEU A 74 -2.65 20.63 -10.89
CA LEU A 74 -2.49 20.27 -12.30
C LEU A 74 -1.97 18.83 -12.46
N LEU A 75 -0.97 18.43 -11.66
CA LEU A 75 -0.49 17.05 -11.65
C LEU A 75 -1.61 16.07 -11.29
N ALA A 76 -2.37 16.33 -10.22
CA ALA A 76 -3.49 15.49 -9.83
C ALA A 76 -4.57 15.41 -10.92
N GLY A 77 -4.89 16.54 -11.56
CA GLY A 77 -5.81 16.61 -12.69
C GLY A 77 -5.36 15.75 -13.86
N ILE A 78 -4.07 15.80 -14.24
CA ILE A 78 -3.50 14.98 -15.31
C ILE A 78 -3.63 13.49 -14.99
N VAL A 79 -3.31 13.08 -13.76
CA VAL A 79 -3.41 11.66 -13.38
C VAL A 79 -4.87 11.21 -13.31
N ASN A 80 -5.79 12.05 -12.84
CA ASN A 80 -7.22 11.75 -12.80
C ASN A 80 -7.86 11.61 -14.18
N LEU A 81 -7.24 12.12 -15.25
CA LEU A 81 -7.70 11.85 -16.62
C LEU A 81 -7.70 10.37 -16.98
N LEU A 82 -6.86 9.55 -16.32
CA LEU A 82 -6.86 8.09 -16.51
C LEU A 82 -8.23 7.47 -16.19
N VAL A 83 -9.01 8.08 -15.28
CA VAL A 83 -10.36 7.63 -14.95
C VAL A 83 -11.40 8.47 -15.70
N LEU A 84 -11.23 9.78 -15.86
CA LEU A 84 -12.20 10.64 -16.55
C LEU A 84 -12.37 10.31 -18.04
N GLY A 85 -11.38 9.68 -18.68
CA GLY A 85 -11.50 9.19 -20.06
C GLY A 85 -12.70 8.24 -20.27
N SER A 86 -13.08 7.49 -19.24
CA SER A 86 -14.22 6.57 -19.27
C SER A 86 -15.60 7.23 -19.29
N VAL A 87 -15.72 8.49 -18.87
CA VAL A 87 -16.99 9.24 -18.90
C VAL A 87 -17.37 9.65 -20.33
N VAL A 88 -16.41 9.57 -21.28
CA VAL A 88 -16.58 10.04 -22.66
C VAL A 88 -16.49 8.90 -23.69
N GLY A 89 -16.36 7.65 -23.24
CA GLY A 89 -16.36 6.48 -24.13
C GLY A 89 -17.71 6.16 -24.79
N ASN A 90 -18.78 6.88 -24.43
CA ASN A 90 -20.10 6.72 -25.03
C ASN A 90 -20.23 7.52 -26.33
N GLU A 91 -21.05 7.02 -27.24
CA GLU A 91 -21.68 7.78 -28.33
C GLU A 91 -22.18 9.13 -27.79
N HIS A 92 -22.08 10.20 -28.59
CA HIS A 92 -22.40 11.58 -28.22
C HIS A 92 -23.63 11.66 -27.28
N VAL A 93 -23.40 11.84 -25.98
CA VAL A 93 -24.46 12.18 -25.03
C VAL A 93 -24.79 13.65 -25.26
N GLU A 94 -25.98 13.95 -25.79
CA GLU A 94 -26.43 15.32 -26.02
C GLU A 94 -26.25 16.16 -24.74
N GLY A 95 -25.53 17.28 -24.85
CA GLY A 95 -25.29 18.21 -23.74
C GLY A 95 -24.05 17.93 -22.89
N VAL A 96 -23.31 16.84 -23.11
CA VAL A 96 -22.01 16.61 -22.45
C VAL A 96 -20.87 17.07 -23.37
N PRO A 97 -20.06 18.08 -22.98
CA PRO A 97 -18.92 18.51 -23.80
C PRO A 97 -17.98 17.35 -24.17
N SER A 98 -17.32 17.44 -25.32
CA SER A 98 -16.37 16.41 -25.73
C SER A 98 -15.17 16.32 -24.77
N ILE A 99 -14.44 15.20 -24.79
CA ILE A 99 -13.22 15.02 -23.98
C ILE A 99 -12.17 16.10 -24.26
N ALA A 100 -12.17 16.65 -25.48
CA ALA A 100 -11.30 17.76 -25.87
C ALA A 100 -11.58 19.05 -25.07
N VAL A 101 -12.79 19.19 -24.52
CA VAL A 101 -13.19 20.32 -23.67
C VAL A 101 -13.12 19.94 -22.19
N TRP A 102 -13.73 18.82 -21.79
CA TRP A 102 -13.78 18.39 -20.38
C TRP A 102 -12.41 17.99 -19.82
N GLY A 103 -11.55 17.38 -20.62
CA GLY A 103 -10.22 16.96 -20.19
C GLY A 103 -9.40 18.15 -19.70
N PRO A 104 -9.10 19.13 -20.58
CA PRO A 104 -8.39 20.34 -20.18
C PRO A 104 -9.08 21.13 -19.07
N LEU A 105 -10.41 21.27 -19.12
CA LEU A 105 -11.18 21.99 -18.10
C LEU A 105 -11.04 21.34 -16.72
N SER A 106 -11.12 20.02 -16.64
CA SER A 106 -10.96 19.29 -15.38
C SER A 106 -9.56 19.48 -14.80
N ILE A 107 -8.50 19.42 -15.62
CA ILE A 107 -7.12 19.67 -15.18
C ILE A 107 -6.98 21.08 -14.60
N ILE A 108 -7.49 22.08 -15.33
CA ILE A 108 -7.45 23.49 -14.90
C ILE A 108 -8.22 23.66 -13.60
N ALA A 109 -9.41 23.08 -13.48
CA ALA A 109 -10.23 23.15 -12.26
C ALA A 109 -9.48 22.59 -11.05
N HIS A 110 -8.83 21.43 -11.17
CA HIS A 110 -8.00 20.87 -10.09
C HIS A 110 -6.89 21.85 -9.69
N GLY A 111 -6.19 22.41 -10.68
CA GLY A 111 -5.15 23.42 -10.47
C GLY A 111 -5.66 24.65 -9.70
N LEU A 112 -6.79 25.22 -10.12
CA LEU A 112 -7.37 26.42 -9.52
C LEU A 112 -7.89 26.16 -8.09
N ILE A 113 -8.56 25.04 -7.86
CA ILE A 113 -9.05 24.67 -6.52
C ILE A 113 -7.86 24.49 -5.56
N CYS A 114 -6.82 23.77 -5.97
CA CYS A 114 -5.62 23.62 -5.15
C CYS A 114 -4.87 24.95 -4.94
N MET A 115 -4.88 25.85 -5.93
CA MET A 115 -4.33 27.20 -5.79
C MET A 115 -5.07 28.00 -4.70
N LEU A 116 -6.41 27.94 -4.67
CA LEU A 116 -7.22 28.57 -3.63
C LEU A 116 -6.90 28.01 -2.25
N GLY A 117 -6.82 26.68 -2.12
CA GLY A 117 -6.38 26.03 -0.88
C GLY A 117 -4.99 26.53 -0.45
N ALA A 118 -4.04 26.64 -1.38
CA ALA A 118 -2.69 27.10 -1.09
C ALA A 118 -2.62 28.57 -0.64
N LEU A 119 -3.48 29.44 -1.18
CA LEU A 119 -3.60 30.82 -0.71
C LEU A 119 -4.03 30.86 0.76
N ALA A 120 -5.02 30.04 1.16
CA ALA A 120 -5.43 29.92 2.56
C ALA A 120 -4.31 29.33 3.44
N GLY A 121 -3.62 28.30 2.97
CA GLY A 121 -2.51 27.66 3.71
C GLY A 121 -1.30 28.57 3.92
N LYS A 122 -1.08 29.53 3.00
CA LYS A 122 0.03 30.49 3.05
C LYS A 122 -0.03 31.38 4.30
N ALA A 123 -1.23 31.70 4.81
CA ALA A 123 -1.38 32.55 6.00
C ALA A 123 -0.64 32.00 7.23
N GLY A 124 -0.49 30.67 7.33
CA GLY A 124 0.27 30.03 8.40
C GLY A 124 1.75 29.81 8.09
N TYR A 125 2.20 29.99 6.85
CA TYR A 125 3.55 29.63 6.43
C TYR A 125 4.63 30.34 7.27
N SER A 126 5.64 29.58 7.70
CA SER A 126 6.80 30.14 8.41
C SER A 126 8.07 29.51 7.87
N SER A 127 9.04 30.36 7.49
CA SER A 127 10.35 29.95 6.98
C SER A 127 11.27 29.39 8.06
N SER A 128 10.96 29.58 9.34
CA SER A 128 11.72 29.01 10.45
C SER A 128 11.35 27.54 10.76
N ARG A 129 10.35 26.98 10.07
CA ARG A 129 9.95 25.58 10.24
C ARG A 129 11.02 24.62 9.75
N THR A 130 11.11 23.47 10.41
CA THR A 130 11.91 22.34 9.94
C THR A 130 11.42 21.91 8.55
N PRO A 131 12.33 21.80 7.56
CA PRO A 131 11.94 21.44 6.20
C PRO A 131 11.26 20.06 6.15
N CYS A 132 10.15 19.96 5.43
CA CYS A 132 9.48 18.69 5.19
C CYS A 132 10.38 17.76 4.35
N ASN A 133 10.34 16.46 4.67
CA ASN A 133 11.01 15.44 3.87
C ASN A 133 10.06 14.94 2.77
N TRP A 134 9.95 15.70 1.68
CA TRP A 134 9.01 15.39 0.59
C TRP A 134 9.28 14.04 -0.08
N THR A 135 10.54 13.62 -0.23
CA THR A 135 10.87 12.27 -0.73
C THR A 135 10.32 11.19 0.20
N GLY A 136 10.43 11.38 1.51
CA GLY A 136 9.84 10.47 2.49
C GLY A 136 8.32 10.41 2.39
N ILE A 137 7.66 11.57 2.29
CA ILE A 137 6.21 11.65 2.12
C ILE A 137 5.78 10.95 0.82
N PHE A 138 6.47 11.17 -0.30
CA PHE A 138 6.13 10.52 -1.56
C PHE A 138 6.29 8.99 -1.50
N ALA A 139 7.35 8.49 -0.85
CA ALA A 139 7.51 7.05 -0.62
C ALA A 139 6.40 6.47 0.29
N ILE A 140 5.96 7.22 1.30
CA ILE A 140 4.80 6.84 2.13
C ILE A 140 3.53 6.82 1.28
N THR A 141 3.31 7.80 0.42
CA THR A 141 2.16 7.81 -0.52
C THR A 141 2.15 6.55 -1.38
N ALA A 142 3.29 6.11 -1.90
CA ALA A 142 3.40 4.87 -2.67
C ALA A 142 3.06 3.62 -1.85
N ALA A 143 3.56 3.54 -0.60
CA ALA A 143 3.23 2.46 0.32
C ALA A 143 1.73 2.44 0.65
N THR A 144 1.14 3.60 0.93
CA THR A 144 -0.29 3.76 1.23
C THR A 144 -1.16 3.38 0.02
N ALA A 145 -0.81 3.81 -1.19
CA ALA A 145 -1.51 3.43 -2.41
C ALA A 145 -1.49 1.90 -2.62
N THR A 146 -0.33 1.28 -2.38
CA THR A 146 -0.16 -0.18 -2.47
C THR A 146 -0.96 -0.90 -1.39
N TYR A 147 -1.04 -0.34 -0.18
CA TYR A 147 -1.86 -0.87 0.92
C TYR A 147 -3.35 -0.85 0.57
N ILE A 148 -3.84 0.25 -0.01
CA ILE A 148 -5.22 0.37 -0.51
C ILE A 148 -5.47 -0.64 -1.63
N LEU A 149 -4.54 -0.80 -2.56
CA LEU A 149 -4.62 -1.79 -3.65
C LEU A 149 -4.73 -3.23 -3.12
N LEU A 150 -3.91 -3.59 -2.12
CA LEU A 150 -3.96 -4.89 -1.45
C LEU A 150 -5.30 -5.13 -0.76
N PHE A 151 -5.85 -4.11 -0.10
CA PHE A 151 -7.16 -4.20 0.54
C PHE A 151 -8.27 -4.39 -0.49
N ALA A 152 -8.26 -3.61 -1.57
CA ALA A 152 -9.19 -3.78 -2.69
C ALA A 152 -9.08 -5.17 -3.33
N GLY A 153 -7.86 -5.70 -3.49
CA GLY A 153 -7.63 -7.07 -3.99
C GLY A 153 -8.12 -8.16 -3.03
N GLY A 154 -8.07 -7.91 -1.72
CA GLY A 154 -8.64 -8.81 -0.72
C GLY A 154 -10.16 -8.87 -0.78
N ILE A 155 -10.81 -7.71 -0.94
CA ILE A 155 -12.26 -7.63 -1.16
C ILE A 155 -12.61 -8.35 -2.47
N LEU A 156 -11.96 -7.99 -3.58
CA LEU A 156 -12.16 -8.62 -4.89
C LEU A 156 -12.15 -10.15 -4.82
N THR A 157 -11.15 -10.71 -4.14
CA THR A 157 -10.96 -12.16 -4.02
C THR A 157 -12.07 -12.78 -3.17
N SER A 158 -12.41 -12.14 -2.05
CA SER A 158 -13.42 -12.66 -1.12
C SER A 158 -14.85 -12.53 -1.66
N GLU A 159 -15.11 -11.51 -2.48
CA GLU A 159 -16.34 -11.31 -3.28
C GLU A 159 -16.41 -12.22 -4.52
N ARG A 160 -15.37 -13.01 -4.80
CA ARG A 160 -15.28 -13.88 -6.01
C ARG A 160 -15.40 -13.13 -7.32
N ALA A 161 -15.13 -11.83 -7.29
CA ALA A 161 -15.26 -10.95 -8.44
C ALA A 161 -14.01 -10.95 -9.34
N GLY A 162 -13.00 -11.76 -9.03
CA GLY A 162 -11.71 -11.77 -9.75
C GLY A 162 -11.74 -12.25 -11.21
N MET A 163 -12.88 -12.77 -11.69
CA MET A 163 -13.13 -13.21 -13.06
C MET A 163 -14.37 -12.54 -13.67
N ALA A 164 -14.83 -11.41 -13.11
CA ALA A 164 -16.03 -10.70 -13.55
C ALA A 164 -15.83 -9.98 -14.91
N VAL A 165 -14.58 -9.69 -15.28
CA VAL A 165 -14.13 -9.11 -16.54
C VAL A 165 -13.22 -10.15 -17.21
N PRO A 166 -13.64 -10.75 -18.35
CA PRO A 166 -13.02 -11.96 -18.87
C PRO A 166 -11.73 -11.75 -19.66
N ASP A 167 -11.36 -10.50 -19.97
CA ASP A 167 -10.23 -10.14 -20.82
C ASP A 167 -9.22 -9.23 -20.12
N TRP A 168 -7.99 -9.18 -20.63
CA TRP A 168 -6.92 -8.27 -20.21
C TRP A 168 -6.00 -7.97 -21.41
N PRO A 169 -5.45 -6.75 -21.57
CA PRO A 169 -5.55 -5.56 -20.71
C PRO A 169 -6.85 -4.76 -20.89
N ASN A 170 -7.72 -5.16 -21.82
CA ASN A 170 -9.01 -4.54 -22.06
C ASN A 170 -10.03 -4.89 -20.96
N SER A 171 -11.21 -4.26 -21.02
CA SER A 171 -12.40 -4.64 -20.26
C SER A 171 -13.57 -4.73 -21.22
N PHE A 172 -13.99 -5.96 -21.50
CA PHE A 172 -15.00 -6.30 -22.51
C PHE A 172 -14.66 -5.73 -23.89
N GLY A 173 -13.42 -5.92 -24.35
CA GLY A 173 -12.93 -5.45 -25.65
C GLY A 173 -12.68 -3.94 -25.73
N THR A 174 -13.04 -3.16 -24.71
CA THR A 174 -12.78 -1.72 -24.62
C THR A 174 -11.47 -1.46 -23.87
N ASN A 175 -10.72 -0.43 -24.26
CA ASN A 175 -9.55 0.00 -23.47
C ASN A 175 -9.97 0.27 -22.01
N MET A 176 -9.24 -0.27 -21.03
CA MET A 176 -9.65 -0.17 -19.62
C MET A 176 -9.84 1.26 -19.12
N PHE A 177 -9.09 2.24 -19.62
CA PHE A 177 -9.24 3.65 -19.20
C PHE A 177 -10.45 4.35 -19.80
N LEU A 178 -11.08 3.72 -20.81
CA LEU A 178 -12.27 4.22 -21.50
C LEU A 178 -13.53 3.40 -21.17
N PHE A 179 -13.40 2.39 -20.31
CA PHE A 179 -14.52 1.52 -19.94
C PHE A 179 -15.57 2.29 -19.11
N PRO A 180 -16.84 2.39 -19.52
CA PRO A 180 -17.81 3.28 -18.89
C PRO A 180 -18.04 3.01 -17.38
N LEU A 181 -17.90 4.04 -16.54
CA LEU A 181 -18.08 3.92 -15.08
C LEU A 181 -19.49 3.48 -14.67
N GLU A 182 -20.47 3.75 -15.52
CA GLU A 182 -21.87 3.34 -15.36
C GLU A 182 -22.02 1.81 -15.41
N ARG A 183 -21.15 1.14 -16.17
CA ARG A 183 -21.13 -0.32 -16.34
C ARG A 183 -20.33 -1.04 -15.26
N MET A 184 -19.60 -0.29 -14.41
CA MET A 184 -18.88 -0.85 -13.27
C MET A 184 -19.85 -1.14 -12.11
N THR A 185 -20.68 -2.18 -12.23
CA THR A 185 -21.65 -2.61 -11.21
C THR A 185 -21.35 -4.04 -10.73
N GLY A 186 -21.76 -4.37 -9.50
CA GLY A 186 -21.55 -5.70 -8.91
C GLY A 186 -20.08 -6.16 -8.95
N GLY A 187 -19.84 -7.41 -9.34
CA GLY A 187 -18.51 -7.99 -9.51
C GLY A 187 -17.56 -7.17 -10.41
N ILE A 188 -18.09 -6.57 -11.49
CA ILE A 188 -17.30 -5.78 -12.45
C ILE A 188 -16.68 -4.57 -11.76
N TYR A 189 -17.39 -3.95 -10.80
CA TYR A 189 -16.87 -2.83 -10.05
C TYR A 189 -15.58 -3.20 -9.29
N TYR A 190 -15.62 -4.28 -8.51
CA TYR A 190 -14.49 -4.70 -7.70
C TYR A 190 -13.27 -5.00 -8.57
N GLU A 191 -13.47 -5.72 -9.68
CA GLU A 191 -12.37 -6.11 -10.55
C GLU A 191 -11.78 -4.93 -11.30
N HIS A 192 -12.62 -4.16 -11.97
CA HIS A 192 -12.15 -3.05 -12.79
C HIS A 192 -11.55 -1.94 -11.92
N ALA A 193 -12.13 -1.64 -10.75
CA ALA A 193 -11.54 -0.69 -9.81
C ALA A 193 -10.19 -1.16 -9.26
N HIS A 194 -10.02 -2.47 -9.00
CA HIS A 194 -8.74 -3.03 -8.61
C HIS A 194 -7.68 -2.88 -9.73
N ARG A 195 -8.05 -3.13 -11.00
CA ARG A 195 -7.17 -2.90 -12.16
C ARG A 195 -6.72 -1.44 -12.23
N LEU A 196 -7.66 -0.49 -12.12
CA LEU A 196 -7.35 0.94 -12.10
C LEU A 196 -6.41 1.30 -10.95
N LEU A 197 -6.69 0.90 -9.71
CA LEU A 197 -5.78 1.11 -8.58
C LEU A 197 -4.38 0.53 -8.84
N GLY A 198 -4.31 -0.63 -9.52
CA GLY A 198 -3.06 -1.22 -9.99
C GLY A 198 -2.28 -0.31 -10.93
N THR A 199 -2.96 0.31 -11.91
CA THR A 199 -2.33 1.30 -12.81
C THR A 199 -1.82 2.54 -12.06
N LEU A 200 -2.55 3.01 -11.04
CA LEU A 200 -2.14 4.14 -10.21
C LEU A 200 -0.86 3.81 -9.42
N VAL A 201 -0.79 2.62 -8.80
CA VAL A 201 0.42 2.15 -8.12
C VAL A 201 1.58 1.99 -9.12
N GLY A 202 1.31 1.47 -10.32
CA GLY A 202 2.27 1.43 -11.43
C GLY A 202 2.86 2.80 -11.75
N LEU A 203 2.01 3.80 -11.96
CA LEU A 203 2.43 5.16 -12.26
C LEU A 203 3.24 5.77 -11.11
N ILE A 204 2.77 5.64 -9.87
CA ILE A 204 3.50 6.11 -8.68
C ILE A 204 4.87 5.45 -8.60
N SER A 205 4.98 4.14 -8.88
CA SER A 205 6.24 3.40 -8.83
C SER A 205 7.26 3.89 -9.86
N ILE A 206 6.81 4.25 -11.08
CA ILE A 206 7.67 4.84 -12.12
C ILE A 206 8.21 6.19 -11.65
N PHE A 207 7.33 7.09 -11.21
CA PHE A 207 7.72 8.42 -10.74
C PHE A 207 8.62 8.32 -9.51
N LEU A 208 8.35 7.41 -8.58
CA LEU A 208 9.19 7.18 -7.40
C LEU A 208 10.58 6.66 -7.79
N ALA A 209 10.68 5.67 -8.68
CA ALA A 209 11.95 5.11 -9.12
C ALA A 209 12.83 6.18 -9.80
N VAL A 210 12.25 6.94 -10.74
CA VAL A 210 12.92 8.06 -11.42
C VAL A 210 13.33 9.13 -10.41
N HIS A 211 12.40 9.53 -9.52
CA HIS A 211 12.68 10.51 -8.49
C HIS A 211 13.87 10.11 -7.60
N LEU A 212 13.85 8.90 -7.06
CA LEU A 212 14.93 8.37 -6.21
C LEU A 212 16.26 8.28 -6.97
N ALA A 213 16.24 7.90 -8.25
CA ALA A 213 17.43 7.85 -9.09
C ALA A 213 18.09 9.23 -9.28
N LEU A 214 17.27 10.28 -9.37
CA LEU A 214 17.71 11.67 -9.55
C LEU A 214 18.17 12.33 -8.25
N VAL A 215 17.48 12.10 -7.12
CA VAL A 215 17.70 12.89 -5.89
C VAL A 215 18.49 12.18 -4.79
N ASP A 216 18.47 10.85 -4.70
CA ASP A 216 19.19 10.13 -3.65
C ASP A 216 20.60 9.74 -4.12
N LYS A 217 21.62 9.92 -3.29
CA LYS A 217 23.00 9.55 -3.64
C LYS A 217 23.31 8.08 -3.37
N ARG A 218 22.52 7.41 -2.53
CA ARG A 218 22.81 6.05 -2.04
C ARG A 218 22.40 5.02 -3.09
N ARG A 219 23.37 4.22 -3.57
CA ARG A 219 23.12 3.16 -4.58
C ARG A 219 22.00 2.21 -4.17
N VAL A 220 21.94 1.82 -2.89
CA VAL A 220 20.90 0.92 -2.35
C VAL A 220 19.50 1.48 -2.57
N VAL A 221 19.28 2.78 -2.36
CA VAL A 221 17.95 3.41 -2.54
C VAL A 221 17.56 3.43 -4.01
N LYS A 222 18.50 3.73 -4.91
CA LYS A 222 18.26 3.71 -6.37
C LYS A 222 17.90 2.30 -6.86
N VAL A 223 18.69 1.30 -6.44
CA VAL A 223 18.45 -0.10 -6.79
C VAL A 223 17.08 -0.53 -6.29
N LEU A 224 16.74 -0.28 -5.03
CA LEU A 224 15.43 -0.61 -4.49
C LEU A 224 14.28 0.09 -5.22
N GLY A 225 14.46 1.34 -5.65
CA GLY A 225 13.47 2.06 -6.46
C GLY A 225 13.16 1.36 -7.79
N PHE A 226 14.19 0.92 -8.52
CA PHE A 226 13.99 0.15 -9.75
C PHE A 226 13.54 -1.30 -9.49
N THR A 227 13.99 -1.91 -8.38
CA THR A 227 13.52 -3.23 -7.96
C THR A 227 12.02 -3.22 -7.70
N VAL A 228 11.49 -2.26 -6.93
CA VAL A 228 10.05 -2.21 -6.66
C VAL A 228 9.24 -1.92 -7.92
N LEU A 229 9.77 -1.09 -8.84
CA LEU A 229 9.16 -0.90 -10.16
C LEU A 229 9.08 -2.22 -10.94
N LEU A 230 10.16 -2.99 -11.00
CA LEU A 230 10.17 -4.31 -11.64
C LEU A 230 9.17 -5.27 -10.97
N MET A 231 9.11 -5.28 -9.64
CA MET A 231 8.14 -6.09 -8.89
C MET A 231 6.70 -5.71 -9.26
N VAL A 232 6.39 -4.42 -9.40
CA VAL A 232 5.06 -3.93 -9.79
C VAL A 232 4.72 -4.30 -11.24
N ILE A 233 5.69 -4.27 -12.16
CA ILE A 233 5.51 -4.74 -13.54
C ILE A 233 5.17 -6.24 -13.56
N VAL A 234 5.96 -7.05 -12.85
CA VAL A 234 5.72 -8.50 -12.73
C VAL A 234 4.35 -8.77 -12.09
N GLN A 235 3.97 -7.99 -11.08
CA GLN A 235 2.64 -8.05 -10.47
C GLN A 235 1.50 -7.77 -11.46
N GLY A 236 1.63 -6.72 -12.28
CA GLY A 236 0.65 -6.41 -13.31
C GLY A 236 0.51 -7.52 -14.34
N ILE A 237 1.63 -8.13 -14.74
CA ILE A 237 1.64 -9.28 -15.67
C ILE A 237 0.96 -10.50 -15.04
N PHE A 238 1.30 -10.87 -13.81
CA PHE A 238 0.65 -11.99 -13.11
C PHE A 238 -0.85 -11.75 -12.90
N GLY A 239 -1.22 -10.52 -12.52
CA GLY A 239 -2.61 -10.13 -12.31
C GLY A 239 -3.44 -10.14 -13.59
N GLY A 240 -2.85 -9.79 -14.75
CA GLY A 240 -3.50 -9.89 -16.05
C GLY A 240 -3.59 -11.32 -16.57
N LYS A 241 -2.48 -12.06 -16.53
CA LYS A 241 -2.41 -13.43 -17.05
C LYS A 241 -3.25 -14.42 -16.25
N ARG A 242 -3.41 -14.24 -14.93
CA ARG A 242 -4.32 -15.09 -14.16
C ARG A 242 -5.78 -14.98 -14.61
N VAL A 243 -6.19 -13.81 -15.13
CA VAL A 243 -7.54 -13.61 -15.68
C VAL A 243 -7.62 -14.20 -17.08
N GLU A 244 -6.69 -13.82 -17.96
CA GLU A 244 -6.68 -14.28 -19.36
C GLU A 244 -6.59 -15.81 -19.49
N LEU A 245 -5.83 -16.46 -18.60
CA LEU A 245 -5.62 -17.92 -18.62
C LEU A 245 -6.55 -18.67 -17.66
N ASN A 246 -7.38 -17.96 -16.89
CA ASN A 246 -8.15 -18.52 -15.77
C ASN A 246 -7.28 -19.41 -14.85
N ASP A 247 -6.11 -18.91 -14.48
CA ASP A 247 -5.05 -19.69 -13.82
C ASP A 247 -5.00 -19.42 -12.31
N LEU A 248 -5.43 -20.42 -11.55
CA LEU A 248 -5.43 -20.43 -10.09
C LEU A 248 -4.02 -20.34 -9.48
N THR A 249 -3.02 -20.90 -10.18
CA THR A 249 -1.62 -20.84 -9.77
C THR A 249 -1.12 -19.41 -9.79
N LEU A 250 -1.36 -18.72 -10.90
CA LEU A 250 -1.01 -17.31 -11.03
C LEU A 250 -1.79 -16.44 -10.04
N ALA A 251 -3.05 -16.76 -9.74
CA ALA A 251 -3.83 -16.03 -8.74
C ALA A 251 -3.19 -16.09 -7.34
N PHE A 252 -2.73 -17.27 -6.88
CA PHE A 252 -2.07 -17.38 -5.58
C PHE A 252 -0.69 -16.72 -5.57
N VAL A 253 0.10 -16.85 -6.66
CA VAL A 253 1.43 -16.23 -6.75
C VAL A 253 1.30 -14.71 -6.73
N HIS A 254 0.35 -14.17 -7.51
CA HIS A 254 0.03 -12.75 -7.55
C HIS A 254 -0.31 -12.22 -6.14
N GLY A 255 -1.26 -12.86 -5.44
CA GLY A 255 -1.72 -12.43 -4.12
C GLY A 255 -0.64 -12.49 -3.03
N SER A 256 0.17 -13.54 -3.01
CA SER A 256 1.28 -13.68 -2.06
C SER A 256 2.44 -12.71 -2.35
N PHE A 257 2.83 -12.57 -3.62
CA PHE A 257 3.90 -11.66 -4.05
C PHE A 257 3.53 -10.18 -3.83
N ALA A 258 2.23 -9.82 -3.81
CA ALA A 258 1.79 -8.45 -3.63
C ALA A 258 2.14 -7.90 -2.23
N GLN A 259 2.17 -8.78 -1.23
CA GLN A 259 2.56 -8.41 0.14
C GLN A 259 4.06 -8.10 0.24
N ALA A 260 4.90 -8.79 -0.54
CA ALA A 260 6.34 -8.47 -0.64
C ALA A 260 6.58 -7.12 -1.33
N VAL A 261 5.74 -6.75 -2.31
CA VAL A 261 5.78 -5.42 -2.97
C VAL A 261 5.50 -4.32 -1.95
N LEU A 262 4.45 -4.47 -1.12
CA LEU A 262 4.15 -3.53 -0.03
C LEU A 262 5.33 -3.41 0.94
N ALA A 263 5.88 -4.54 1.40
CA ALA A 263 7.01 -4.54 2.32
C ALA A 263 8.24 -3.82 1.73
N THR A 264 8.44 -3.90 0.41
CA THR A 264 9.50 -3.18 -0.31
C THR A 264 9.24 -1.67 -0.36
N PHE A 265 8.01 -1.23 -0.62
CA PHE A 265 7.66 0.20 -0.52
C PHE A 265 7.85 0.74 0.90
N VAL A 266 7.46 -0.02 1.92
CA VAL A 266 7.67 0.34 3.33
C VAL A 266 9.16 0.40 3.68
N ALA A 267 9.98 -0.52 3.17
CA ALA A 267 11.42 -0.48 3.31
C ALA A 267 12.01 0.79 2.68
N ILE A 268 11.60 1.14 1.46
CA ILE A 268 12.03 2.37 0.78
C ILE A 268 11.65 3.59 1.63
N ALA A 269 10.39 3.68 2.08
CA ALA A 269 9.89 4.77 2.92
C ALA A 269 10.73 4.93 4.20
N ALA A 270 11.09 3.82 4.85
CA ALA A 270 11.99 3.83 6.00
C ALA A 270 13.37 4.38 5.63
N LEU A 271 14.02 3.86 4.58
CA LEU A 271 15.37 4.27 4.16
C LEU A 271 15.47 5.74 3.73
N VAL A 272 14.39 6.33 3.21
CA VAL A 272 14.35 7.75 2.82
C VAL A 272 13.79 8.66 3.91
N SER A 273 13.29 8.10 5.02
CA SER A 273 12.73 8.84 6.14
C SER A 273 13.76 9.76 6.81
N THR A 274 13.25 10.79 7.49
CA THR A 274 14.08 11.73 8.24
C THR A 274 14.76 11.00 9.39
N THR A 275 14.00 10.13 10.09
CA THR A 275 14.49 9.29 11.19
C THR A 275 15.67 8.43 10.76
N TRP A 276 15.62 7.79 9.59
CA TRP A 276 16.73 6.95 9.11
C TRP A 276 17.99 7.77 8.80
N LYS A 277 17.81 8.95 8.22
CA LYS A 277 18.91 9.86 7.87
C LYS A 277 19.52 10.51 9.10
N SER A 278 18.74 10.76 10.16
CA SER A 278 19.20 11.34 11.42
C SER A 278 19.57 10.30 12.48
N ALA A 279 19.44 9.01 12.19
CA ALA A 279 19.75 7.95 13.14
C ALA A 279 21.21 8.02 13.57
N VAL A 280 21.42 8.05 14.88
CA VAL A 280 22.72 8.12 15.56
C VAL A 280 23.48 6.80 15.37
N GLU A 281 24.76 6.80 15.76
CA GLU A 281 25.64 5.64 15.74
C GLU A 281 24.99 4.38 16.38
N PRO A 282 25.23 3.19 15.80
CA PRO A 282 24.69 1.94 16.33
C PRO A 282 25.15 1.67 17.78
N ILE A 283 24.25 1.16 18.60
CA ILE A 283 24.58 0.67 19.95
C ILE A 283 25.29 -0.67 19.86
N ALA A 284 26.42 -0.79 20.54
CA ALA A 284 27.09 -2.07 20.77
C ALA A 284 26.30 -2.88 21.81
N ALA A 285 25.88 -4.08 21.45
CA ALA A 285 25.14 -4.96 22.34
C ALA A 285 25.48 -6.44 22.13
N ARG A 286 25.51 -7.19 23.23
CA ARG A 286 25.69 -8.65 23.19
C ARG A 286 24.47 -9.33 22.56
N GLY A 287 24.73 -10.23 21.61
CA GLY A 287 23.69 -10.97 20.89
C GLY A 287 23.00 -10.17 19.79
N ALA A 288 23.48 -8.97 19.45
CA ALA A 288 22.95 -8.16 18.35
C ALA A 288 22.97 -8.92 17.02
N ALA A 289 24.01 -9.72 16.75
CA ALA A 289 24.09 -10.55 15.56
C ALA A 289 22.95 -11.59 15.51
N SER A 290 22.66 -12.22 16.66
CA SER A 290 21.56 -13.19 16.79
C SER A 290 20.21 -12.51 16.56
N ASP A 291 19.95 -11.36 17.19
CA ASP A 291 18.66 -10.67 17.02
C ASP A 291 18.45 -10.16 15.59
N LYS A 292 19.52 -9.74 14.91
CA LYS A 292 19.49 -9.43 13.46
C LYS A 292 19.17 -10.65 12.61
N LEU A 293 19.67 -11.84 12.97
CA LEU A 293 19.35 -13.08 12.27
C LEU A 293 17.90 -13.49 12.54
N LEU A 294 17.44 -13.45 13.79
CA LEU A 294 16.07 -13.78 14.19
C LEU A 294 15.04 -12.92 13.46
N THR A 295 15.26 -11.60 13.38
CA THR A 295 14.36 -10.71 12.64
C THR A 295 14.30 -11.02 11.13
N ARG A 296 15.41 -11.47 10.52
CA ARG A 296 15.41 -11.91 9.11
C ARG A 296 14.71 -13.25 8.93
N ILE A 297 14.90 -14.19 9.85
CA ILE A 297 14.19 -15.48 9.86
C ILE A 297 12.69 -15.24 9.96
N LEU A 298 12.24 -14.31 10.82
CA LEU A 298 10.82 -13.97 10.92
C LEU A 298 10.25 -13.48 9.59
N VAL A 299 10.96 -12.60 8.88
CA VAL A 299 10.53 -12.12 7.54
C VAL A 299 10.39 -13.30 6.57
N GLY A 300 11.38 -14.19 6.52
CA GLY A 300 11.33 -15.39 5.66
C GLY A 300 10.17 -16.32 6.03
N ALA A 301 9.96 -16.57 7.32
CA ALA A 301 8.87 -17.41 7.81
C ALA A 301 7.50 -16.82 7.47
N LEU A 302 7.31 -15.50 7.64
CA LEU A 302 6.06 -14.82 7.28
C LEU A 302 5.76 -14.91 5.78
N LEU A 303 6.77 -14.83 4.90
CA LEU A 303 6.59 -15.01 3.46
C LEU A 303 6.11 -16.43 3.12
N VAL A 304 6.66 -17.45 3.79
CA VAL A 304 6.18 -18.84 3.65
C VAL A 304 4.74 -18.96 4.14
N GLN A 305 4.42 -18.38 5.30
CA GLN A 305 3.08 -18.41 5.88
C GLN A 305 2.03 -17.74 4.98
N ILE A 306 2.38 -16.60 4.40
CA ILE A 306 1.52 -15.85 3.46
C ILE A 306 1.25 -16.68 2.21
N THR A 307 2.27 -17.36 1.68
CA THR A 307 2.13 -18.23 0.51
C THR A 307 1.18 -19.39 0.81
N LEU A 308 1.35 -20.07 1.95
CA LEU A 308 0.45 -21.15 2.40
C LEU A 308 -0.97 -20.64 2.67
N GLY A 309 -1.12 -19.44 3.25
CA GLY A 309 -2.42 -18.82 3.49
C GLY A 309 -3.18 -18.50 2.20
N SER A 310 -2.46 -18.09 1.16
CA SER A 310 -3.03 -17.90 -0.16
C SER A 310 -3.46 -19.23 -0.78
N LEU A 311 -2.74 -20.32 -0.53
CA LEU A 311 -3.04 -21.64 -1.07
C LEU A 311 -4.34 -22.24 -0.52
N ILE A 312 -4.65 -22.04 0.77
CA ILE A 312 -5.91 -22.53 1.38
C ILE A 312 -7.15 -21.92 0.74
N ARG A 313 -7.07 -20.68 0.24
CA ARG A 313 -8.19 -20.04 -0.46
C ARG A 313 -8.57 -20.75 -1.75
N HIS A 314 -7.70 -21.65 -2.22
CA HIS A 314 -7.79 -22.29 -3.53
C HIS A 314 -7.78 -23.82 -3.46
N ILE A 315 -7.20 -24.42 -2.41
CA ILE A 315 -7.13 -25.88 -2.21
C ILE A 315 -7.54 -26.21 -0.76
N ASP A 316 -8.68 -26.88 -0.59
CA ASP A 316 -9.30 -27.14 0.73
C ASP A 316 -8.47 -28.08 1.64
N MET A 317 -7.44 -28.74 1.10
CA MET A 317 -6.70 -29.83 1.76
C MET A 317 -5.55 -29.42 2.69
N GLN A 318 -5.20 -28.13 2.83
CA GLN A 318 -4.01 -27.70 3.61
C GLN A 318 -4.31 -26.77 4.81
N THR A 319 -5.57 -26.70 5.25
CA THR A 319 -5.97 -25.82 6.37
C THR A 319 -5.19 -26.13 7.66
N HIS A 320 -4.97 -27.42 7.97
CA HIS A 320 -4.23 -27.83 9.17
C HIS A 320 -2.75 -27.37 9.14
N LEU A 321 -2.06 -27.56 8.02
CA LEU A 321 -0.65 -27.16 7.86
C LEU A 321 -0.46 -25.66 8.08
N HIS A 322 -1.32 -24.85 7.45
CA HIS A 322 -1.26 -23.41 7.64
C HIS A 322 -1.56 -22.98 9.07
N ILE A 323 -2.56 -23.56 9.74
CA ILE A 323 -2.89 -23.19 11.13
C ILE A 323 -1.75 -23.58 12.06
N THR A 324 -1.20 -24.78 11.93
CA THR A 324 -0.06 -25.23 12.75
C THR A 324 1.14 -24.31 12.56
N LEU A 325 1.51 -24.01 11.32
CA LEU A 325 2.62 -23.10 11.04
C LEU A 325 2.31 -21.65 11.48
N ALA A 326 1.06 -21.21 11.36
CA ALA A 326 0.61 -19.89 11.85
C ALA A 326 0.90 -19.75 13.34
N VAL A 327 0.49 -20.75 14.14
CA VAL A 327 0.68 -20.75 15.60
C VAL A 327 2.17 -20.66 15.95
N LEU A 328 3.02 -21.43 15.27
CA LEU A 328 4.47 -21.41 15.51
C LEU A 328 5.09 -20.04 15.15
N ILE A 329 4.76 -19.51 13.96
CA ILE A 329 5.32 -18.24 13.48
C ILE A 329 4.82 -17.06 14.30
N VAL A 330 3.55 -17.06 14.69
CA VAL A 330 2.98 -16.05 15.57
C VAL A 330 3.60 -16.13 16.96
N GLY A 331 3.74 -17.32 17.54
CA GLY A 331 4.41 -17.48 18.84
C GLY A 331 5.85 -16.96 18.78
N TYR A 332 6.56 -17.26 17.69
CA TYR A 332 7.89 -16.74 17.42
C TYR A 332 7.92 -15.21 17.28
N ALA A 333 7.00 -14.63 16.49
CA ALA A 333 6.88 -13.19 16.30
C ALA A 333 6.54 -12.45 17.59
N PHE A 334 5.66 -13.02 18.42
CA PHE A 334 5.27 -12.50 19.73
C PHE A 334 6.48 -12.47 20.68
N PHE A 335 7.19 -13.59 20.81
CA PHE A 335 8.41 -13.67 21.60
C PHE A 335 9.47 -12.66 21.11
N LEU A 336 9.71 -12.61 19.80
CA LEU A 336 10.69 -11.70 19.24
C LEU A 336 10.28 -10.23 19.45
N GLY A 337 8.99 -9.91 19.37
CA GLY A 337 8.45 -8.58 19.66
C GLY A 337 8.74 -8.15 21.10
N ILE A 338 8.40 -8.99 22.08
CA ILE A 338 8.72 -8.73 23.50
C ILE A 338 10.23 -8.58 23.70
N ARG A 339 11.02 -9.48 23.09
CA ARG A 339 12.48 -9.45 23.20
C ARG A 339 13.07 -8.15 22.68
N ILE A 340 12.71 -7.72 21.47
CA ILE A 340 13.20 -6.46 20.88
C ILE A 340 12.68 -5.25 21.67
N ALA A 341 11.46 -5.32 22.20
CA ALA A 341 10.86 -4.21 22.93
C ALA A 341 11.61 -3.87 24.23
N ASN A 342 12.14 -4.88 24.92
CA ASN A 342 12.67 -4.74 26.27
C ASN A 342 14.20 -4.87 26.37
N ARG A 343 14.87 -5.46 25.38
CA ARG A 343 16.32 -5.78 25.48
C ARG A 343 17.25 -4.58 25.30
N TYR A 344 16.84 -3.57 24.52
CA TYR A 344 17.69 -2.45 24.14
C TYR A 344 17.27 -1.17 24.86
N GLU A 345 17.57 -1.10 26.15
CA GLU A 345 17.30 0.07 26.98
C GLU A 345 17.89 1.35 26.34
N GLY A 346 17.13 2.44 26.38
CA GLY A 346 17.52 3.70 25.75
C GLY A 346 17.27 3.80 24.23
N GLN A 347 16.71 2.76 23.58
CA GLN A 347 16.33 2.79 22.17
C GLN A 347 14.80 2.78 21.98
N PRO A 348 14.11 3.95 22.06
CA PRO A 348 12.66 4.02 22.01
C PRO A 348 12.07 3.53 20.68
N LEU A 349 12.81 3.63 19.58
CA LEU A 349 12.35 3.13 18.28
C LEU A 349 12.30 1.60 18.23
N LEU A 350 13.27 0.91 18.83
CA LEU A 350 13.24 -0.56 18.92
C LEU A 350 12.12 -1.01 19.88
N ALA A 351 11.91 -0.27 20.98
CA ALA A 351 10.76 -0.48 21.87
C ALA A 351 9.42 -0.38 21.13
N LEU A 352 9.24 0.69 20.34
CA LEU A 352 8.04 0.90 19.52
C LEU A 352 7.84 -0.23 18.50
N LEU A 353 8.90 -0.62 17.79
CA LEU A 353 8.83 -1.67 16.78
C LEU A 353 8.52 -3.03 17.39
N GLY A 354 9.14 -3.37 18.53
CA GLY A 354 8.85 -4.60 19.28
C GLY A 354 7.41 -4.65 19.81
N ASN A 355 6.95 -3.59 20.46
CA ASN A 355 5.57 -3.49 20.96
C ASN A 355 4.53 -3.49 19.83
N GLY A 356 4.83 -2.80 18.72
CA GLY A 356 3.99 -2.84 17.53
C GLY A 356 3.90 -4.23 16.91
N LEU A 357 5.00 -4.98 16.90
CA LEU A 357 5.01 -6.37 16.43
C LEU A 357 4.09 -7.25 17.29
N VAL A 358 4.17 -7.12 18.63
CA VAL A 358 3.26 -7.81 19.56
C VAL A 358 1.80 -7.45 19.28
N GLY A 359 1.48 -6.15 19.17
CA GLY A 359 0.12 -5.68 18.93
C GLY A 359 -0.48 -6.21 17.61
N ILE A 360 0.28 -6.15 16.52
CA ILE A 360 -0.17 -6.64 15.21
C ILE A 360 -0.33 -8.17 15.24
N VAL A 361 0.55 -8.90 15.91
CA VAL A 361 0.44 -10.35 16.07
C VAL A 361 -0.84 -10.74 16.81
N VAL A 362 -1.15 -10.07 17.92
CA VAL A 362 -2.40 -10.30 18.67
C VAL A 362 -3.61 -10.02 17.79
N LEU A 363 -3.61 -8.90 17.07
CA LEU A 363 -4.68 -8.57 16.13
C LEU A 363 -4.82 -9.62 15.02
N GLN A 364 -3.71 -10.11 14.46
CA GLN A 364 -3.72 -11.13 13.41
C GLN A 364 -4.30 -12.46 13.88
N LEU A 365 -4.05 -12.86 15.14
CA LEU A 365 -4.66 -14.04 15.74
C LEU A 365 -6.17 -13.90 15.90
N LEU A 366 -6.63 -12.78 16.47
CA LEU A 366 -8.06 -12.50 16.65
C LEU A 366 -8.78 -12.49 15.30
N LEU A 367 -8.18 -11.86 14.29
CA LEU A 367 -8.71 -11.85 12.93
C LEU A 367 -8.66 -13.23 12.27
N GLY A 368 -7.67 -14.06 12.59
CA GLY A 368 -7.57 -15.43 12.09
C GLY A 368 -8.71 -16.29 12.60
N PHE A 369 -9.02 -16.19 13.89
CA PHE A 369 -10.21 -16.81 14.48
C PHE A 369 -11.50 -16.28 13.84
N TRP A 370 -11.62 -14.96 13.68
CA TRP A 370 -12.79 -14.35 13.04
C TRP A 370 -12.96 -14.78 11.58
N ALA A 371 -11.86 -14.94 10.83
CA ALA A 371 -11.88 -15.45 9.46
C ALA A 371 -12.28 -16.93 9.39
N LEU A 372 -11.90 -17.77 10.38
CA LEU A 372 -12.38 -19.15 10.49
C LEU A 372 -13.90 -19.18 10.75
N VAL A 373 -14.42 -18.29 11.60
CA VAL A 373 -15.86 -18.13 11.82
C VAL A 373 -16.56 -17.70 10.53
N GLY A 374 -16.06 -16.67 9.84
CA GLY A 374 -16.61 -16.21 8.57
C GLY A 374 -16.63 -17.32 7.50
N ARG A 375 -15.55 -18.11 7.41
CA ARG A 375 -15.49 -19.29 6.54
C ARG A 375 -16.51 -20.35 6.94
N GLY A 376 -16.69 -20.61 8.24
CA GLY A 376 -17.69 -21.55 8.73
C GLY A 376 -19.14 -21.13 8.43
N VAL A 377 -19.44 -19.84 8.51
CA VAL A 377 -20.74 -19.27 8.10
C VAL A 377 -20.97 -19.49 6.61
N ALA A 378 -19.99 -19.16 5.78
CA ALA A 378 -20.06 -19.40 4.34
C ALA A 378 -20.20 -20.89 3.99
N ALA A 379 -19.52 -21.78 4.72
CA ALA A 379 -19.64 -23.24 4.53
C ALA A 379 -21.06 -23.73 4.80
N LYS A 380 -21.65 -23.32 5.94
CA LYS A 380 -23.01 -23.70 6.32
C LYS A 380 -24.06 -23.19 5.34
N ALA A 381 -23.82 -22.05 4.71
CA ALA A 381 -24.69 -21.50 3.68
C ALA A 381 -24.55 -22.21 2.31
N GLY A 382 -23.67 -23.21 2.17
CA GLY A 382 -23.36 -23.80 0.87
C GLY A 382 -22.60 -22.84 -0.07
N GLN A 383 -22.12 -21.72 0.49
CA GLN A 383 -21.46 -20.63 -0.21
C GLN A 383 -19.95 -20.69 0.03
N LEU A 384 -19.33 -21.85 0.23
CA LEU A 384 -17.87 -21.96 0.16
C LEU A 384 -17.42 -22.08 -1.30
N TYR A 385 -16.29 -21.47 -1.64
CA TYR A 385 -15.80 -21.49 -3.02
C TYR A 385 -15.36 -22.91 -3.34
N SER A 386 -16.06 -23.57 -4.26
CA SER A 386 -15.63 -24.83 -4.84
C SER A 386 -15.18 -24.55 -6.26
N ALA A 387 -13.89 -24.70 -6.55
CA ALA A 387 -13.31 -24.50 -7.87
C ALA A 387 -13.92 -25.42 -8.96
N THR A 388 -14.76 -26.39 -8.56
CA THR A 388 -15.45 -27.34 -9.43
C THR A 388 -16.92 -27.01 -9.71
N HIS A 389 -17.48 -25.91 -9.19
CA HIS A 389 -18.89 -25.55 -9.45
C HIS A 389 -19.02 -24.33 -10.35
N THR A 390 -19.53 -24.59 -11.56
CA THR A 390 -19.97 -23.63 -12.59
C THR A 390 -21.33 -22.99 -12.27
N GLU A 391 -21.90 -23.24 -11.10
CA GLU A 391 -23.14 -22.60 -10.67
C GLU A 391 -22.86 -21.25 -10.02
N ILE A 392 -23.71 -20.27 -10.31
CA ILE A 392 -23.71 -18.95 -9.68
C ILE A 392 -24.03 -19.16 -8.19
N ALA A 393 -22.99 -19.43 -7.39
CA ALA A 393 -23.12 -19.45 -5.95
C ALA A 393 -23.59 -18.06 -5.53
N ALA A 394 -24.67 -18.01 -4.74
CA ALA A 394 -25.16 -16.77 -4.15
C ALA A 394 -24.02 -15.97 -3.49
N ASP A 395 -24.16 -14.64 -3.49
CA ASP A 395 -23.13 -13.72 -3.00
C ASP A 395 -22.58 -14.16 -1.64
N PRO A 396 -21.25 -14.13 -1.44
CA PRO A 396 -20.65 -14.57 -0.21
C PRO A 396 -21.13 -13.72 0.97
N PRO A 397 -21.30 -14.30 2.17
CA PRO A 397 -21.74 -13.53 3.32
C PRO A 397 -20.78 -12.37 3.62
N THR A 398 -21.31 -11.18 3.92
CA THR A 398 -20.49 -10.00 4.24
C THR A 398 -19.47 -10.27 5.35
N ILE A 399 -19.82 -11.10 6.34
CA ILE A 399 -18.89 -11.51 7.41
C ILE A 399 -17.66 -12.25 6.86
N TYR A 400 -17.82 -13.11 5.86
CA TYR A 400 -16.71 -13.79 5.21
C TYR A 400 -15.83 -12.80 4.46
N VAL A 401 -16.45 -11.93 3.65
CA VAL A 401 -15.72 -10.92 2.86
C VAL A 401 -14.89 -10.00 3.77
N LEU A 402 -15.51 -9.45 4.80
CA LEU A 402 -14.82 -8.53 5.72
C LEU A 402 -13.73 -9.25 6.51
N SER A 403 -14.03 -10.40 7.11
CA SER A 403 -13.06 -11.13 7.93
C SER A 403 -11.85 -11.61 7.13
N ALA A 404 -12.06 -12.17 5.94
CA ALA A 404 -10.97 -12.62 5.08
C ALA A 404 -10.13 -11.45 4.54
N SER A 405 -10.76 -10.33 4.15
CA SER A 405 -10.06 -9.16 3.62
C SER A 405 -9.25 -8.43 4.69
N ILE A 406 -9.82 -8.26 5.89
CA ILE A 406 -9.15 -7.59 7.01
C ILE A 406 -8.02 -8.48 7.55
N HIS A 407 -8.23 -9.79 7.70
CA HIS A 407 -7.17 -10.71 8.11
C HIS A 407 -5.99 -10.72 7.13
N GLN A 408 -6.26 -10.63 5.82
CA GLN A 408 -5.20 -10.55 4.82
C GLN A 408 -4.39 -9.25 4.95
N ILE A 409 -5.05 -8.09 5.03
CA ILE A 409 -4.32 -6.82 5.03
C ILE A 409 -3.53 -6.60 6.33
N VAL A 410 -4.03 -7.11 7.47
CA VAL A 410 -3.26 -7.14 8.73
C VAL A 410 -2.09 -8.12 8.64
N GLY A 411 -2.25 -9.26 7.95
CA GLY A 411 -1.13 -10.15 7.62
C GLY A 411 -0.03 -9.46 6.81
N ALA A 412 -0.42 -8.67 5.80
CA ALA A 412 0.52 -7.85 5.03
C ALA A 412 1.19 -6.76 5.90
N SER A 413 0.45 -6.19 6.86
CA SER A 413 0.98 -5.24 7.85
C SER A 413 2.01 -5.90 8.77
N LEU A 414 1.77 -7.14 9.20
CA LEU A 414 2.70 -7.91 10.02
C LEU A 414 4.03 -8.14 9.28
N LEU A 415 3.98 -8.52 8.00
CA LEU A 415 5.18 -8.64 7.18
C LEU A 415 5.92 -7.30 7.04
N ALA A 416 5.21 -6.22 6.71
CA ALA A 416 5.80 -4.89 6.57
C ALA A 416 6.46 -4.42 7.88
N TRP A 417 5.81 -4.67 9.02
CA TRP A 417 6.33 -4.32 10.34
C TRP A 417 7.55 -5.17 10.71
N ALA A 418 7.54 -6.47 10.41
CA ALA A 418 8.71 -7.35 10.60
C ALA A 418 9.91 -6.89 9.76
N VAL A 419 9.68 -6.44 8.52
CA VAL A 419 10.72 -5.84 7.66
C VAL A 419 11.26 -4.54 8.28
N LEU A 420 10.40 -3.66 8.80
CA LEU A 420 10.84 -2.46 9.51
C LEU A 420 11.71 -2.81 10.72
N THR A 421 11.27 -3.75 11.55
CA THR A 421 12.03 -4.24 12.71
C THR A 421 13.38 -4.77 12.27
N ALA A 422 13.45 -5.61 11.24
CA ALA A 422 14.71 -6.13 10.72
C ALA A 422 15.64 -5.03 10.20
N LEU A 423 15.13 -4.05 9.45
CA LEU A 423 15.91 -2.93 8.93
C LEU A 423 16.48 -2.07 10.05
N TRP A 424 15.67 -1.74 11.06
CA TRP A 424 16.08 -0.91 12.18
C TRP A 424 17.01 -1.63 13.15
N CYS A 425 16.80 -2.92 13.42
CA CYS A 425 17.78 -3.74 14.15
C CYS A 425 19.12 -3.79 13.41
N ASN A 426 19.11 -3.95 12.08
CA ASN A 426 20.34 -3.92 11.28
C ASN A 426 21.05 -2.56 11.34
N ARG A 427 20.29 -1.47 11.36
CA ARG A 427 20.81 -0.09 11.37
C ARG A 427 21.32 0.35 12.74
N LEU A 428 20.63 0.00 13.82
CA LEU A 428 20.86 0.56 15.16
C LEU A 428 21.68 -0.35 16.07
N LEU A 429 21.88 -1.62 15.70
CA LEU A 429 22.64 -2.55 16.54
C LEU A 429 24.01 -2.84 15.93
N ARG A 430 25.03 -2.96 16.78
CA ARG A 430 26.35 -3.47 16.45
C ARG A 430 26.70 -4.57 17.45
N GLN A 431 27.32 -5.64 17.00
CA GLN A 431 27.79 -6.67 17.91
C GLN A 431 28.89 -6.08 18.80
N ASP A 432 28.75 -6.26 20.11
CA ASP A 432 29.85 -5.99 21.03
C ASP A 432 30.85 -7.16 20.98
N SER A 433 32.09 -6.84 20.61
CA SER A 433 33.21 -7.78 20.45
C SER A 433 34.24 -7.69 21.59
N SER A 434 34.00 -6.83 22.59
CA SER A 434 34.96 -6.54 23.67
C SER A 434 34.85 -7.47 24.89
N ALA A 435 33.94 -8.45 24.85
CA ALA A 435 33.78 -9.44 25.92
C ALA A 435 34.45 -10.78 25.53
N PRO A 436 35.21 -11.43 26.43
CA PRO A 436 35.67 -12.80 26.20
C PRO A 436 34.45 -13.73 25.97
N PRO A 437 34.60 -14.82 25.19
CA PRO A 437 33.54 -15.82 25.05
C PRO A 437 33.17 -16.32 26.44
N ASP A 438 31.88 -16.49 26.73
CA ASP A 438 31.38 -16.96 28.03
C ASP A 438 32.29 -18.09 28.55
N GLU A 439 32.95 -17.86 29.69
CA GLU A 439 33.54 -18.94 30.47
C GLU A 439 32.42 -19.94 30.72
N GLN A 440 32.56 -21.13 30.12
CA GLN A 440 31.72 -22.25 30.48
C GLN A 440 31.78 -22.39 32.01
N PRO A 441 30.64 -22.56 32.70
CA PRO A 441 30.69 -22.79 34.13
C PRO A 441 31.54 -24.05 34.35
N VAL A 442 32.72 -23.85 34.96
CA VAL A 442 33.55 -24.95 35.43
C VAL A 442 32.69 -25.69 36.43
N ALA A 443 32.23 -26.88 36.04
CA ALA A 443 31.59 -27.81 36.95
C ALA A 443 32.58 -28.08 38.09
N GLN A 444 32.22 -27.65 39.30
CA GLN A 444 32.82 -28.11 40.55
C GLN A 444 31.90 -29.11 41.21
#